data_AF-A0A0A1YE75-F1
#
_entry.id   AF-A0A0A1YE75-F1
#
_cell.length_a   1.000
_cell.length_b   1.000
_cell.length_c   1.000
_cell.angle_alpha   90.00
_cell.angle_beta   90.00
_cell.angle_gamma   90.00
#
_symmetry.space_group_name_H-M   'P 1'
#
loop_
_entity.id
_entity.type
_entity.pdbx_description
1 polymer ?
#
loop_
_entity_poly.entity_id
_entity_poly.type
_entity_poly.pdbx_seq_one_letter_code
_entity_poly.pdbx_strand_id
1 'polypeptide(L)'
;MQDDDLSLFKAELRGVKPIKHDRADTGKPKSDRKQLATLRQAASLRVESTKVDGLSDQYVIDVGPEDVLHWAANGVQEGQMRKLKLGQIAFEGSLDLHGMSVEKARDTLWEFLAEANKLEVRCARITHGKAVRMDGRKPMIKSHVNTWLRQHPMVLGFTSCLAKHGGTGAIYVLLKRTMMDGRDE
;
A
#
# COMPACT_ATOMS: atom_id res chain seq x y z
N MET A 1 -62.52 -17.67 -45.12
CA MET A 1 -61.83 -18.64 -44.25
C MET A 1 -60.36 -18.30 -44.35
N GLN A 2 -59.86 -17.64 -43.31
CA GLN A 2 -58.59 -16.93 -43.26
C GLN A 2 -57.57 -17.85 -42.58
N ASP A 3 -57.36 -19.00 -43.21
CA ASP A 3 -56.37 -20.03 -42.90
C ASP A 3 -55.48 -20.09 -44.16
N ASP A 4 -54.15 -19.99 -44.14
CA ASP A 4 -53.25 -20.18 -43.02
C ASP A 4 -51.80 -19.82 -43.44
N ASP A 5 -51.57 -18.58 -43.86
CA ASP A 5 -50.23 -18.10 -44.31
C ASP A 5 -49.17 -18.33 -43.21
N LEU A 6 -49.62 -18.23 -41.95
CA LEU A 6 -48.84 -18.50 -40.77
C LEU A 6 -48.49 -19.99 -40.61
N SER A 7 -49.37 -20.92 -41.01
CA SER A 7 -49.05 -22.35 -40.99
C SER A 7 -48.20 -22.79 -42.17
N LEU A 8 -48.31 -22.14 -43.32
CA LEU A 8 -47.37 -22.37 -44.42
C LEU A 8 -45.94 -21.98 -43.98
N PHE A 9 -45.81 -20.83 -43.31
CA PHE A 9 -44.55 -20.38 -42.72
C PHE A 9 -44.02 -21.33 -41.64
N LYS A 10 -44.88 -21.83 -40.73
CA LYS A 10 -44.48 -22.83 -39.73
C LYS A 10 -44.08 -24.17 -40.35
N ALA A 11 -44.68 -24.55 -41.48
CA ALA A 11 -44.33 -25.76 -42.20
C ALA A 11 -42.91 -25.69 -42.76
N GLU A 12 -42.52 -24.54 -43.33
CA GLU A 12 -41.17 -24.29 -43.86
C GLU A 12 -40.10 -24.16 -42.77
N LEU A 13 -40.47 -23.73 -41.56
CA LEU A 13 -39.54 -23.65 -40.42
C LEU A 13 -39.34 -24.99 -39.68
N ARG A 14 -39.96 -26.09 -40.12
CA ARG A 14 -39.76 -27.41 -39.51
C ARG A 14 -38.29 -27.83 -39.60
N GLY A 15 -37.66 -28.01 -38.45
CA GLY A 15 -36.25 -28.43 -38.33
C GLY A 15 -35.29 -27.31 -37.96
N VAL A 16 -35.75 -26.05 -37.94
CA VAL A 16 -34.91 -24.92 -37.51
C VAL A 16 -34.86 -24.86 -35.99
N LYS A 17 -33.66 -24.94 -35.42
CA LYS A 17 -33.42 -24.83 -33.97
C LYS A 17 -33.25 -23.35 -33.60
N PRO A 18 -34.11 -22.76 -32.75
CA PRO A 18 -33.97 -21.36 -32.35
C PRO A 18 -32.65 -21.12 -31.61
N ILE A 19 -31.95 -20.06 -31.98
CA ILE A 19 -30.73 -19.63 -31.30
C ILE A 19 -31.13 -18.96 -29.98
N LYS A 20 -30.58 -19.46 -28.87
CA LYS A 20 -30.94 -18.99 -27.51
C LYS A 20 -30.13 -17.80 -26.99
N HIS A 21 -29.17 -17.29 -27.76
CA HIS A 21 -28.24 -16.27 -27.32
C HIS A 21 -27.98 -15.25 -28.44
N ASP A 22 -28.03 -13.97 -28.08
CA ASP A 22 -27.90 -12.83 -28.99
C ASP A 22 -26.47 -12.23 -28.96
N ARG A 23 -25.47 -13.05 -28.63
CA ARG A 23 -24.07 -12.60 -28.54
C ARG A 23 -23.14 -13.61 -29.20
N ALA A 24 -22.35 -13.16 -30.16
CA ALA A 24 -21.28 -13.98 -30.72
C ALA A 24 -20.12 -14.12 -29.72
N ASP A 25 -19.58 -15.33 -29.57
CA ASP A 25 -18.30 -15.54 -28.90
C ASP A 25 -17.18 -15.02 -29.82
N THR A 26 -16.59 -13.87 -29.45
CA THR A 26 -15.52 -13.23 -30.21
C THR A 26 -14.12 -13.77 -29.87
N GLY A 27 -14.03 -14.78 -28.99
CA GLY A 27 -12.77 -15.32 -28.51
C GLY A 27 -12.00 -14.34 -27.62
N LYS A 28 -10.78 -14.75 -27.21
CA LYS A 28 -9.90 -13.89 -26.40
C LYS A 28 -9.27 -12.82 -27.29
N PRO A 29 -9.22 -11.54 -26.86
CA PRO A 29 -8.53 -10.51 -27.60
C PRO A 29 -7.07 -10.93 -27.84
N LYS A 30 -6.60 -10.85 -29.10
CA LYS A 30 -5.19 -11.08 -29.41
C LYS A 30 -4.36 -10.02 -28.70
N SER A 31 -3.52 -10.47 -27.78
CA SER A 31 -2.51 -9.63 -27.14
C SER A 31 -1.61 -9.01 -28.22
N ASP A 32 -1.62 -7.68 -28.32
CA ASP A 32 -0.75 -6.98 -29.24
C ASP A 32 0.70 -7.07 -28.74
N ARG A 33 1.49 -7.92 -29.39
CA ARG A 33 2.91 -8.12 -29.07
C ARG A 33 3.71 -6.82 -29.12
N LYS A 34 3.32 -5.85 -29.94
CA LYS A 34 4.00 -4.54 -30.01
C LYS A 34 3.72 -3.74 -28.74
N GLN A 35 2.47 -3.64 -28.30
CA GLN A 35 2.13 -3.02 -27.03
C GLN A 35 2.86 -3.69 -25.86
N LEU A 36 2.93 -5.02 -25.83
CA LEU A 36 3.64 -5.74 -24.78
C LEU A 36 5.16 -5.45 -24.79
N ALA A 37 5.77 -5.29 -25.97
CA ALA A 37 7.17 -4.92 -26.11
C ALA A 37 7.43 -3.46 -25.68
N THR A 38 6.55 -2.54 -26.05
CA THR A 38 6.63 -1.12 -25.64
C THR A 38 6.47 -0.98 -24.13
N LEU A 39 5.52 -1.68 -23.51
CA LEU A 39 5.36 -1.70 -22.05
C LEU A 39 6.59 -2.26 -21.33
N ARG A 40 7.21 -3.31 -21.89
CA ARG A 40 8.48 -3.86 -21.35
C ARG A 40 9.64 -2.89 -21.50
N GLN A 41 9.76 -2.22 -22.65
CA GLN A 41 10.79 -1.21 -22.87
C GLN A 41 10.62 -0.02 -21.92
N ALA A 42 9.40 0.48 -21.74
CA ALA A 42 9.09 1.55 -20.79
C ALA A 42 9.40 1.13 -19.33
N ALA A 43 9.14 -0.13 -18.96
CA ALA A 43 9.50 -0.66 -17.65
C ALA A 43 11.02 -0.83 -17.46
N SER A 44 11.77 -1.12 -18.52
CA SER A 44 13.24 -1.22 -18.48
C SER A 44 13.93 0.15 -18.48
N LEU A 45 13.29 1.18 -19.02
CA LEU A 45 13.72 2.58 -18.94
C LEU A 45 13.34 3.17 -17.57
N ARG A 46 13.69 2.47 -16.48
CA ARG A 46 13.74 3.10 -15.16
C ARG A 46 14.67 4.28 -15.28
N VAL A 47 14.12 5.48 -15.26
CA VAL A 47 14.90 6.69 -14.99
C VAL A 47 15.39 6.53 -13.56
N GLU A 48 16.60 5.99 -13.39
CA GLU A 48 17.32 5.99 -12.13
C GLU A 48 17.70 7.42 -11.79
N SER A 49 16.73 8.26 -11.46
CA SER A 49 17.01 9.43 -10.65
C SER A 49 17.47 8.88 -9.31
N THR A 50 18.77 8.94 -9.02
CA THR A 50 19.31 8.63 -7.69
C THR A 50 18.61 9.54 -6.68
N LYS A 51 17.54 9.05 -6.05
CA LYS A 51 16.75 9.79 -5.08
C LYS A 51 17.57 9.80 -3.79
N VAL A 52 18.28 10.88 -3.54
CA VAL A 52 19.03 11.07 -2.28
C VAL A 52 18.02 11.42 -1.21
N ASP A 53 17.51 10.41 -0.51
CA ASP A 53 16.58 10.56 0.61
C ASP A 53 17.29 10.63 1.98
N GLY A 54 18.63 10.50 2.00
CA GLY A 54 19.45 10.57 3.21
C GLY A 54 19.33 9.34 4.14
N LEU A 55 18.66 8.26 3.71
CA LEU A 55 18.51 7.04 4.50
C LEU A 55 19.62 6.04 4.16
N SER A 56 20.24 5.48 5.20
CA SER A 56 21.27 4.45 5.04
C SER A 56 20.65 3.06 5.16
N ASP A 57 20.74 2.28 4.08
CA ASP A 57 20.48 0.83 4.10
C ASP A 57 21.72 0.03 4.52
N GLN A 58 22.87 0.69 4.74
CA GLN A 58 24.12 0.02 5.11
C GLN A 58 24.09 -0.53 6.54
N TYR A 59 23.29 0.07 7.43
CA TYR A 59 23.14 -0.32 8.84
C TYR A 59 21.66 -0.46 9.21
N VAL A 60 21.11 -1.65 9.00
CA VAL A 60 19.72 -1.99 9.37
C VAL A 60 19.71 -2.62 10.76
N ILE A 61 18.82 -2.15 11.63
CA ILE A 61 18.63 -2.72 12.97
C ILE A 61 17.74 -3.95 12.81
N ASP A 62 18.34 -5.12 12.90
CA ASP A 62 17.60 -6.39 12.88
C ASP A 62 16.64 -6.47 14.06
N VAL A 63 15.37 -6.75 13.77
CA VAL A 63 14.31 -6.96 14.76
C VAL A 63 13.53 -8.22 14.43
N GLY A 64 13.14 -8.96 15.47
CA GLY A 64 12.34 -10.17 15.36
C GLY A 64 10.88 -9.89 14.96
N PRO A 65 10.13 -10.89 14.47
CA PRO A 65 8.73 -10.72 14.06
C PRO A 65 7.82 -10.25 15.20
N GLU A 66 8.03 -10.75 16.42
CA GLU A 66 7.22 -10.42 17.60
C GLU A 66 7.82 -9.30 18.47
N ASP A 67 8.97 -8.74 18.07
CA ASP A 67 9.58 -7.64 18.83
C ASP A 67 8.69 -6.41 18.81
N VAL A 68 8.46 -5.83 19.98
CA VAL A 68 7.72 -4.57 20.10
C VAL A 68 8.66 -3.43 19.74
N LEU A 69 8.28 -2.65 18.73
CA LEU A 69 9.01 -1.45 18.36
C LEU A 69 8.59 -0.30 19.28
N HIS A 70 9.57 0.43 19.78
CA HIS A 70 9.37 1.66 20.54
C HIS A 70 10.60 2.55 20.38
N TRP A 71 10.38 3.79 19.94
CA TRP A 71 11.42 4.79 19.83
C TRP A 71 10.83 6.18 19.93
N ALA A 72 11.58 7.10 20.51
CA ALA A 72 11.24 8.52 20.60
C ALA A 72 12.49 9.36 20.32
N ALA A 73 12.32 10.44 19.59
CA ALA A 73 13.35 11.46 19.40
C ALA A 73 13.60 12.23 20.70
N ASN A 74 14.78 12.85 20.78
CA ASN A 74 15.13 13.71 21.91
C ASN A 74 14.14 14.87 22.04
N GLY A 75 13.71 15.17 23.27
CA GLY A 75 12.77 16.25 23.57
C GLY A 75 11.28 15.88 23.45
N VAL A 76 10.94 14.65 23.02
CA VAL A 76 9.55 14.17 23.04
C VAL A 76 9.14 13.81 24.46
N GLN A 77 8.04 14.38 24.91
CA GLN A 77 7.49 14.12 26.24
C GLN A 77 7.05 12.66 26.39
N GLU A 78 7.44 12.00 27.48
CA GLU A 78 7.06 10.61 27.76
C GLU A 78 5.53 10.42 27.80
N GLY A 79 4.80 11.42 28.29
CA GLY A 79 3.34 11.42 28.30
C GLY A 79 2.71 11.27 26.91
N GLN A 80 3.32 11.87 25.87
CA GLN A 80 2.86 11.73 24.48
C GLN A 80 3.10 10.31 23.96
N MET A 81 4.29 9.75 24.21
CA MET A 81 4.61 8.36 23.82
C MET A 81 3.72 7.35 24.53
N ARG A 82 3.38 7.60 25.81
CA ARG A 82 2.42 6.79 26.57
C ARG A 82 1.04 6.78 25.92
N LYS A 83 0.51 7.95 25.55
CA LYS A 83 -0.78 8.08 24.84
C LYS A 83 -0.75 7.37 23.48
N LEU A 84 0.36 7.52 22.74
CA LEU A 84 0.58 6.84 21.46
C LEU A 84 0.54 5.31 21.62
N LYS A 85 1.28 4.76 22.60
CA LYS A 85 1.32 3.32 22.91
C LYS A 85 -0.06 2.76 23.29
N LEU A 86 -0.85 3.55 24.01
CA LEU A 86 -2.23 3.20 24.38
C LEU A 86 -3.22 3.40 23.22
N GLY A 87 -2.79 3.87 22.05
CA GLY A 87 -3.67 4.16 20.92
C GLY A 87 -4.69 5.28 21.21
N GLN A 88 -4.38 6.19 22.14
CA GLN A 88 -5.24 7.31 22.53
C GLN A 88 -5.09 8.53 21.62
N ILE A 89 -4.09 8.51 20.74
CA ILE A 89 -3.92 9.49 19.67
C ILE A 89 -4.51 8.86 18.41
N ALA A 90 -5.60 9.44 17.90
CA ALA A 90 -6.21 8.99 16.65
C ALA A 90 -5.19 9.16 15.52
N PHE A 91 -5.07 8.13 14.67
CA PHE A 91 -4.29 8.23 13.44
C PHE A 91 -5.21 8.67 12.30
N GLU A 92 -4.73 9.61 11.49
CA GLU A 92 -5.47 10.19 10.36
C GLU A 92 -4.93 9.66 9.03
N GLY A 93 -3.64 9.30 9.00
CA GLY A 93 -3.00 8.62 7.88
C GLY A 93 -2.82 7.13 8.12
N SER A 94 -2.95 6.31 7.08
CA SER A 94 -2.60 4.90 7.12
C SER A 94 -1.82 4.50 5.87
N LEU A 95 -0.72 3.80 6.06
CA LEU A 95 0.09 3.22 4.99
C LEU A 95 0.22 1.71 5.18
N ASP A 96 0.14 0.96 4.10
CA ASP A 96 0.38 -0.47 4.08
C ASP A 96 1.56 -0.82 3.17
N LEU A 97 2.59 -1.41 3.77
CA LEU A 97 3.84 -1.83 3.15
C LEU A 97 3.97 -3.36 3.12
N HIS A 98 2.97 -4.10 3.60
CA HIS A 98 3.09 -5.55 3.68
C HIS A 98 3.30 -6.16 2.28
N GLY A 99 4.22 -7.12 2.19
CA GLY A 99 4.49 -7.84 0.95
C GLY A 99 5.21 -7.04 -0.15
N MET A 100 5.52 -5.76 0.07
CA MET A 100 6.34 -4.97 -0.85
C MET A 100 7.81 -5.42 -0.81
N SER A 101 8.55 -5.14 -1.90
CA SER A 101 10.01 -5.18 -1.85
C SER A 101 10.53 -4.03 -0.99
N VAL A 102 11.75 -4.18 -0.46
CA VAL A 102 12.39 -3.15 0.38
C VAL A 102 12.44 -1.81 -0.37
N GLU A 103 12.91 -1.79 -1.61
CA GLU A 103 12.97 -0.59 -2.47
C GLU A 103 11.60 0.09 -2.61
N LYS A 104 10.56 -0.68 -2.97
CA LYS A 104 9.23 -0.14 -3.16
C LYS A 104 8.65 0.39 -1.84
N ALA A 105 8.87 -0.32 -0.74
CA ALA A 105 8.43 0.10 0.57
C ALA A 105 9.10 1.41 1.01
N ARG A 106 10.39 1.58 0.69
CA ARG A 106 11.15 2.81 0.95
C ARG A 106 10.56 4.00 0.22
N ASP A 107 10.37 3.87 -1.09
CA ASP A 107 9.79 4.95 -1.92
C ASP A 107 8.37 5.31 -1.46
N THR A 108 7.54 4.29 -1.22
CA THR A 108 6.15 4.48 -0.79
C THR A 108 6.08 5.13 0.60
N LEU A 109 6.95 4.72 1.53
CA LEU A 109 7.04 5.34 2.86
C LEU A 109 7.44 6.82 2.76
N TRP A 110 8.42 7.13 1.91
CA TRP A 110 8.89 8.50 1.73
C TRP A 110 7.81 9.43 1.19
N GLU A 111 7.10 8.97 0.15
CA GLU A 111 6.00 9.72 -0.47
C GLU A 111 4.85 9.92 0.52
N PHE A 112 4.49 8.87 1.26
CA PHE A 112 3.47 8.93 2.30
C PHE A 112 3.82 9.95 3.39
N LEU A 113 5.06 9.95 3.89
CA LEU A 113 5.48 10.91 4.92
C LEU A 113 5.45 12.35 4.39
N ALA A 114 5.93 12.56 3.16
CA ALA A 114 5.88 13.86 2.52
C ALA A 114 4.45 14.39 2.36
N GLU A 115 3.51 13.51 1.97
CA GLU A 115 2.08 13.85 1.88
C GLU A 115 1.45 14.10 3.26
N ALA A 116 1.73 13.24 4.25
CA ALA A 116 1.28 13.41 5.63
C ALA A 116 1.70 14.76 6.21
N ASN A 117 2.91 15.23 5.89
CA ASN A 117 3.36 16.56 6.30
C ASN A 117 2.59 17.69 5.60
N LYS A 118 2.27 17.56 4.30
CA LYS A 118 1.44 18.56 3.58
C LYS A 118 0.02 18.64 4.14
N LEU A 119 -0.51 17.51 4.58
CA LEU A 119 -1.85 17.39 5.18
C LEU A 119 -1.86 17.65 6.69
N GLU A 120 -0.71 18.03 7.27
CA GLU A 120 -0.55 18.32 8.71
C GLU A 120 -0.97 17.15 9.62
N VAL A 121 -0.87 15.92 9.12
CA VAL A 121 -1.20 14.69 9.85
C VAL A 121 -0.26 14.54 11.04
N ARG A 122 -0.83 14.40 12.24
CA ARG A 122 -0.04 14.26 13.47
C ARG A 122 0.33 12.83 13.80
N CYS A 123 -0.56 11.90 13.47
CA CYS A 123 -0.40 10.50 13.80
C CYS A 123 -0.77 9.66 12.59
N ALA A 124 0.11 8.74 12.22
CA ALA A 124 -0.09 7.81 11.14
C ALA A 124 0.05 6.37 11.63
N ARG A 125 -0.67 5.45 11.00
CA ARG A 125 -0.45 4.01 11.16
C ARG A 125 0.32 3.48 9.97
N ILE A 126 1.38 2.73 10.21
CA ILE A 126 2.16 2.08 9.16
C ILE A 126 2.16 0.58 9.40
N THR A 127 1.58 -0.16 8.46
CA THR A 127 1.55 -1.63 8.47
C THR A 127 2.74 -2.14 7.66
N HIS A 128 3.72 -2.75 8.32
CA HIS A 128 4.87 -3.38 7.63
C HIS A 128 4.71 -4.91 7.52
N GLY A 129 3.73 -5.47 8.23
CA GLY A 129 3.47 -6.90 8.33
C GLY A 129 4.33 -7.59 9.39
N LYS A 130 3.82 -8.73 9.88
CA LYS A 130 4.59 -9.67 10.71
C LYS A 130 5.15 -10.73 9.77
N ALA A 131 6.45 -10.66 9.43
CA ALA A 131 7.03 -11.73 8.61
C ALA A 131 7.30 -12.96 9.49
N VAL A 132 6.23 -13.67 9.85
CA VAL A 132 6.32 -15.03 10.37
C VAL A 132 6.07 -15.94 9.17
N ARG A 133 7.13 -16.17 8.39
CA ARG A 133 7.08 -17.16 7.31
C ARG A 133 7.77 -18.43 7.79
N MET A 134 7.18 -19.58 7.46
CA MET A 134 7.72 -20.90 7.85
C MET A 134 9.07 -21.22 7.19
N ASP A 135 9.50 -20.40 6.23
CA ASP A 135 10.79 -20.49 5.55
C ASP A 135 11.95 -19.84 6.33
N GLY A 136 11.69 -19.30 7.53
CA GLY A 136 12.72 -18.70 8.39
C GLY A 136 13.25 -17.35 7.89
N ARG A 137 12.61 -16.75 6.87
CA ARG A 137 13.04 -15.44 6.36
C ARG A 137 12.73 -14.34 7.37
N LYS A 138 13.75 -13.52 7.68
CA LYS A 138 13.67 -12.37 8.58
C LYS A 138 12.63 -11.34 8.11
N PRO A 139 11.99 -10.59 9.02
CA PRO A 139 11.05 -9.52 8.68
C PRO A 139 11.78 -8.29 8.16
N MET A 140 12.32 -8.37 6.93
CA MET A 140 13.14 -7.32 6.33
C MET A 140 12.47 -5.95 6.38
N ILE A 141 11.20 -5.85 5.94
CA ILE A 141 10.48 -4.56 5.94
C ILE A 141 10.35 -3.99 7.36
N LYS A 142 10.16 -4.82 8.39
CA LYS A 142 10.08 -4.36 9.78
C LYS A 142 11.39 -3.74 10.25
N SER A 143 12.50 -4.43 10.00
CA SER A 143 13.85 -3.96 10.35
C SER A 143 14.18 -2.64 9.63
N HIS A 144 13.91 -2.59 8.33
CA HIS A 144 14.13 -1.40 7.51
C HIS A 144 13.25 -0.22 7.96
N VAL A 145 11.94 -0.41 8.16
CA VAL A 145 11.03 0.65 8.64
C VAL A 145 11.48 1.19 10.01
N ASN A 146 11.92 0.31 10.92
CA ASN A 146 12.47 0.73 12.22
C ASN A 146 13.72 1.61 12.05
N THR A 147 14.61 1.30 11.11
CA THR A 147 15.79 2.13 10.82
C THR A 147 15.41 3.45 10.14
N TRP A 148 14.63 3.40 9.07
CA TRP A 148 14.27 4.57 8.26
C TRP A 148 13.52 5.62 9.06
N LEU A 149 12.57 5.21 9.91
CA LEU A 149 11.80 6.15 10.73
C LEU A 149 12.64 6.87 11.80
N ARG A 150 13.73 6.26 12.29
CA ARG A 150 14.65 6.92 13.23
C ARG A 150 15.50 8.00 12.57
N GLN A 151 15.73 7.86 11.26
CA GLN A 151 16.52 8.78 10.46
C GLN A 151 15.66 9.90 9.83
N HIS A 152 14.35 9.69 9.74
CA HIS A 152 13.46 10.63 9.08
C HIS A 152 13.19 11.88 9.93
N PRO A 153 13.49 13.12 9.45
CA PRO A 153 13.48 14.33 10.27
C PRO A 153 12.10 14.75 10.79
N MET A 154 11.03 14.31 10.13
CA MET A 154 9.65 14.59 10.53
C MET A 154 9.11 13.63 11.59
N VAL A 155 9.79 12.52 11.88
CA VAL A 155 9.31 11.51 12.82
C VAL A 155 9.77 11.87 14.22
N LEU A 156 8.81 12.11 15.12
CA LEU A 156 9.08 12.39 16.53
C LEU A 156 9.19 11.11 17.35
N GLY A 157 8.47 10.07 16.98
CA GLY A 157 8.52 8.79 17.68
C GLY A 157 7.56 7.78 17.08
N PHE A 158 7.71 6.52 17.44
CA PHE A 158 6.81 5.46 17.02
C PHE A 158 6.75 4.32 18.03
N THR A 159 5.66 3.56 17.98
CA THR A 159 5.49 2.36 18.80
C THR A 159 4.62 1.34 18.08
N SER A 160 4.83 0.05 18.32
CA SER A 160 3.94 -0.99 17.81
C SER A 160 2.49 -0.74 18.20
N CYS A 161 1.60 -1.06 17.26
CA CYS A 161 0.17 -0.88 17.43
C CYS A 161 -0.40 -1.81 18.50
N LEU A 162 -1.61 -1.48 18.96
CA LEU A 162 -2.44 -2.42 19.70
C LEU A 162 -2.84 -3.60 18.81
N ALA A 163 -3.20 -4.74 19.41
CA ALA A 163 -3.62 -5.94 18.68
C ALA A 163 -4.74 -5.65 17.67
N LYS A 164 -5.75 -4.86 18.06
CA LYS A 164 -6.86 -4.43 17.20
C LYS A 164 -6.44 -3.62 15.96
N HIS A 165 -5.26 -3.01 15.98
CA HIS A 165 -4.74 -2.18 14.88
C HIS A 165 -3.52 -2.82 14.18
N GLY A 166 -3.23 -4.10 14.42
CA GLY A 166 -2.16 -4.85 13.74
C GLY A 166 -1.03 -5.36 14.65
N GLY A 167 -1.03 -5.00 15.94
CA GLY A 167 -0.05 -5.48 16.91
C GLY A 167 1.41 -5.18 16.50
N THR A 168 2.29 -6.16 16.67
CA THR A 168 3.71 -6.12 16.27
C THR A 168 3.94 -6.03 14.76
N GLY A 169 2.90 -6.12 13.93
CA GLY A 169 2.95 -5.99 12.46
C GLY A 169 2.67 -4.59 11.93
N ALA A 170 2.32 -3.66 12.82
CA ALA A 170 2.07 -2.27 12.51
C ALA A 170 2.61 -1.37 13.62
N ILE A 171 2.82 -0.10 13.28
CA ILE A 171 3.28 0.92 14.22
C ILE A 171 2.41 2.17 14.11
N TYR A 172 2.20 2.85 15.23
CA TYR A 172 1.79 4.24 15.24
C TYR A 172 3.04 5.11 15.15
N VAL A 173 2.98 6.15 14.32
CA VAL A 173 4.06 7.10 14.08
C VAL A 173 3.56 8.49 14.41
N LEU A 174 4.25 9.14 15.35
CA LEU A 174 4.02 10.53 15.71
C LEU A 174 4.89 11.43 14.83
N LEU A 175 4.25 12.37 14.14
CA LEU A 175 4.89 13.26 13.19
C LEU A 175 4.99 14.69 13.74
N LYS A 176 6.02 15.41 13.31
CA LYS A 176 6.20 16.83 13.58
C LYS A 176 5.11 17.61 12.85
N ARG A 177 4.44 18.51 13.58
CA ARG A 177 3.55 19.50 12.99
C ARG A 177 4.38 20.61 12.37
N THR A 178 4.36 20.72 11.05
CA THR A 178 4.84 21.90 10.35
C THR A 178 3.62 22.81 10.20
N MET A 179 3.51 23.83 11.05
CA MET A 179 2.54 24.89 10.80
C MET A 179 2.97 25.57 9.50
N MET A 180 2.17 25.43 8.45
CA MET A 180 2.34 26.33 7.31
C MET A 180 1.91 27.73 7.79
N ASP A 181 2.86 28.65 7.80
CA ASP A 181 2.65 30.05 8.16
C ASP A 181 1.49 30.61 7.31
N GLY A 182 0.38 31.02 7.94
CA GLY A 182 -0.76 31.63 7.23
C GLY A 182 -2.13 30.92 7.29
N ARG A 183 -2.45 30.12 8.31
CA ARG A 183 -3.83 29.62 8.56
C ARG A 183 -4.48 30.15 9.84
N ASP A 184 -3.94 31.23 10.38
CA ASP A 184 -4.51 31.95 11.53
C ASP A 184 -5.23 33.26 11.10
N GLU A 185 -5.60 33.41 9.82
CA GLU A 185 -6.50 34.48 9.33
C GLU A 185 -7.92 33.96 9.06
#